data_AF-A0A645IQA8-F1
#
_entry.id   AF-A0A645IQA8-F1
#
_cell.length_a   1.000
_cell.length_b   1.000
_cell.length_c   1.000
_cell.angle_alpha   90.00
_cell.angle_beta   90.00
_cell.angle_gamma   90.00
#
_symmetry.space_group_name_H-M   'P 1'
#
loop_
_entity.id
_entity.type
_entity.pdbx_description
1 polymer ?
#
loop_
_entity_poly.entity_id
_entity_poly.type
_entity_poly.pdbx_seq_one_letter_code
_entity_poly.pdbx_strand_id
1 'polypeptide(L)'
;MEKISKPGWNRFGFPLMYQSDTLELLDIMASLHVQSPCLDEAIALVREKRRPDGTWVLENSFNGRTAVSIETKGKPSKWITLRAVRALNVYDP
;
A
#
# COMPACT_ATOMS: atom_id res chain seq x y z
N MET A 1 20.91 14.65 -4.64
CA MET A 1 20.57 13.57 -5.57
C MET A 1 19.21 13.04 -5.18
N GLU A 2 18.22 13.20 -6.05
CA GLU A 2 16.88 12.62 -5.83
C GLU A 2 16.98 11.10 -5.98
N LYS A 3 16.63 10.36 -4.93
CA LYS A 3 16.79 8.91 -4.90
C LYS A 3 15.51 8.27 -5.39
N ILE A 4 15.52 7.77 -6.62
CA ILE A 4 14.35 7.16 -7.26
C ILE A 4 14.04 5.82 -6.58
N SER A 5 12.80 5.65 -6.11
CA SER A 5 12.29 4.40 -5.55
C SER A 5 12.40 3.25 -6.55
N LYS A 6 12.62 2.02 -6.08
CA LYS A 6 12.64 0.84 -6.95
C LYS A 6 11.32 0.73 -7.76
N PRO A 7 11.38 0.37 -9.05
CA PRO A 7 10.18 0.20 -9.85
C PRO A 7 9.18 -0.74 -9.18
N GLY A 8 7.92 -0.31 -9.06
CA GLY A 8 6.84 -1.10 -8.47
C GLY A 8 6.56 -0.85 -6.98
N TRP A 9 7.45 -0.23 -6.23
CA TRP A 9 7.22 0.05 -4.80
C TRP A 9 6.04 0.99 -4.55
N ASN A 10 5.76 1.89 -5.48
CA ASN A 10 4.64 2.82 -5.41
C ASN A 10 3.35 2.27 -6.06
N ARG A 11 3.28 0.96 -6.35
CA ARG A 11 2.09 0.30 -6.93
C ARG A 11 1.53 -0.69 -5.92
N PHE A 12 0.50 -0.29 -5.20
CA PHE A 12 -0.02 -1.10 -4.10
C PHE A 12 -0.62 -2.41 -4.60
N GLY A 13 -0.20 -3.51 -3.98
CA GLY A 13 -0.50 -4.85 -4.45
C GLY A 13 -0.92 -5.84 -3.37
N PHE A 14 -1.70 -6.82 -3.81
CA PHE A 14 -2.11 -7.95 -3.00
C PHE A 14 -2.48 -9.16 -3.88
N PRO A 15 -2.12 -10.40 -3.50
CA PRO A 15 -1.15 -10.71 -2.45
C PRO A 15 0.27 -10.29 -2.89
N LEU A 16 1.14 -10.02 -1.91
CA LEU A 16 2.57 -9.83 -2.14
C LEU A 16 3.31 -11.16 -1.94
N MET A 17 4.46 -11.32 -2.60
CA MET A 17 5.27 -12.54 -2.58
C MET A 17 6.69 -12.17 -2.13
N TYR A 18 7.71 -12.48 -2.94
CA TYR A 18 9.10 -12.09 -2.65
C TYR A 18 9.37 -10.59 -2.80
N GLN A 19 8.44 -9.85 -3.43
CA GLN A 19 8.49 -8.39 -3.54
C GLN A 19 7.44 -7.80 -2.60
N SER A 20 7.85 -6.76 -1.89
CA SER A 20 6.98 -5.91 -1.07
C SER A 20 6.70 -4.58 -1.79
N ASP A 21 5.84 -3.77 -1.20
CA ASP A 21 5.54 -2.41 -1.63
C ASP A 21 5.56 -1.45 -0.44
N THR A 22 5.46 -0.16 -0.72
CA THR A 22 5.52 0.88 0.31
C THR A 22 4.38 0.76 1.33
N LEU A 23 3.20 0.29 0.91
CA LEU A 23 2.03 0.18 1.79
C LEU A 23 2.17 -0.95 2.80
N GLU A 24 2.68 -2.12 2.37
CA GLU A 24 2.93 -3.23 3.30
C GLU A 24 3.95 -2.85 4.38
N LEU A 25 5.03 -2.18 4.00
CA LEU A 25 6.02 -1.71 4.98
C LEU A 25 5.42 -0.66 5.91
N LEU A 26 4.63 0.28 5.39
CA LEU A 26 3.99 1.29 6.23
C LEU A 26 2.98 0.68 7.21
N ASP A 27 2.18 -0.31 6.79
CA ASP A 27 1.25 -1.05 7.66
C ASP A 27 2.00 -1.81 8.76
N ILE A 28 3.15 -2.42 8.43
CA ILE A 28 4.02 -3.06 9.43
C ILE A 28 4.55 -2.04 10.43
N MET A 29 5.09 -0.90 9.96
CA MET A 29 5.59 0.16 10.85
C MET A 29 4.50 0.72 11.76
N ALA A 30 3.28 0.91 11.21
CA ALA A 30 2.11 1.34 11.96
C ALA A 30 1.76 0.34 13.07
N SER A 31 1.74 -0.97 12.76
CA SER A 31 1.46 -2.01 13.74
C SER A 31 2.46 -2.04 14.90
N LEU A 32 3.70 -1.63 14.62
CA LEU A 32 4.78 -1.51 15.60
C LEU A 32 4.86 -0.11 16.25
N HIS A 33 3.95 0.81 15.90
CA HIS A 33 3.92 2.20 16.37
C HIS A 33 5.23 2.98 16.15
N VAL A 34 5.98 2.64 15.09
CA VAL A 34 7.23 3.31 14.76
C VAL A 34 6.94 4.69 14.20
N GLN A 35 7.50 5.74 14.80
CA GLN A 35 7.43 7.11 14.31
C GLN A 35 8.80 7.53 13.79
N SER A 36 8.86 8.07 12.57
CA SER A 36 10.10 8.57 11.99
C SER A 36 9.80 9.52 10.83
N PRO A 37 10.53 10.65 10.68
CA PRO A 37 10.37 11.55 9.53
C PRO A 37 10.59 10.87 8.18
N CYS A 38 11.28 9.73 8.12
CA CYS A 38 11.44 8.98 6.88
C CYS A 38 10.14 8.33 6.38
N LEU A 39 9.10 8.27 7.22
CA LEU A 39 7.79 7.72 6.85
C LEU A 39 6.88 8.75 6.18
N ASP A 40 7.19 10.04 6.29
CA ASP A 40 6.32 11.14 5.81
C ASP A 40 6.01 11.01 4.32
N GLU A 41 7.00 10.64 3.51
CA GLU A 41 6.84 10.41 2.07
C GLU A 41 5.89 9.22 1.79
N ALA A 42 6.03 8.13 2.55
CA ALA A 42 5.17 6.96 2.42
C ALA A 42 3.73 7.27 2.86
N ILE A 43 3.55 8.02 3.95
CA ILE A 43 2.24 8.48 4.45
C ILE A 43 1.56 9.37 3.40
N ALA A 44 2.30 10.34 2.85
CA ALA A 44 1.80 11.22 1.80
C ALA A 44 1.37 10.43 0.55
N LEU A 45 2.18 9.46 0.10
CA LEU A 45 1.85 8.59 -1.04
C LEU A 45 0.55 7.81 -0.80
N VAL A 46 0.37 7.24 0.40
CA VAL A 46 -0.87 6.52 0.74
C VAL A 46 -2.06 7.48 0.74
N ARG A 47 -1.92 8.70 1.29
CA ARG A 47 -2.98 9.71 1.28
C ARG A 47 -3.37 10.13 -0.13
N GLU A 48 -2.41 10.43 -0.98
CA GLU A 48 -2.63 10.89 -2.36
C GLU A 48 -3.39 9.84 -3.20
N LYS A 49 -3.08 8.55 -2.99
CA LYS A 49 -3.75 7.45 -3.69
C LYS A 49 -5.16 7.13 -3.18
N ARG A 50 -5.63 7.79 -2.11
CA ARG A 50 -6.99 7.61 -1.59
C ARG A 50 -8.00 8.15 -2.60
N ARG A 51 -8.95 7.31 -3.00
CA ARG A 51 -10.03 7.72 -3.89
C ARG A 51 -11.08 8.56 -3.12
N PRO A 52 -11.94 9.31 -3.84
CA PRO A 52 -13.03 10.07 -3.21
C PRO A 52 -14.01 9.21 -2.38
N ASP A 53 -14.17 7.94 -2.75
CA ASP A 53 -14.99 6.95 -2.04
C ASP A 53 -14.30 6.36 -0.78
N GLY A 54 -13.10 6.84 -0.45
CA GLY A 54 -12.32 6.40 0.70
C GLY A 54 -11.60 5.06 0.51
N THR A 55 -11.56 4.52 -0.71
CA THR A 55 -10.90 3.25 -1.03
C THR A 55 -9.57 3.44 -1.77
N TRP A 56 -8.80 2.35 -1.90
CA TRP A 56 -7.58 2.29 -2.67
C TRP A 56 -7.65 1.22 -3.76
N VAL A 57 -6.96 1.47 -4.87
CA VAL A 57 -6.95 0.59 -6.05
C VAL A 57 -5.93 -0.54 -5.90
N LEU A 58 -6.27 -1.74 -6.39
CA LEU A 58 -5.32 -2.82 -6.61
C LEU A 58 -4.46 -2.54 -7.86
N GLU A 59 -3.29 -1.94 -7.70
CA GLU A 59 -2.42 -1.55 -8.81
C GLU A 59 -1.49 -2.68 -9.25
N ASN A 60 -1.15 -3.59 -8.34
CA ASN A 60 -0.34 -4.76 -8.61
C ASN A 60 -0.98 -6.04 -8.05
N SER A 61 -0.81 -7.16 -8.75
CA SER A 61 -1.40 -8.45 -8.36
C SER A 61 -0.68 -9.60 -9.05
N PHE A 62 -0.66 -10.76 -8.39
CA PHE A 62 -0.21 -12.04 -8.93
C PHE A 62 -1.36 -12.91 -9.47
N ASN A 63 -2.52 -12.32 -9.77
CA ASN A 63 -3.62 -13.02 -10.44
C ASN A 63 -3.12 -13.67 -11.75
N GLY A 64 -3.54 -14.92 -12.00
CA GLY A 64 -3.05 -15.74 -13.10
C GLY A 64 -1.69 -16.41 -12.86
N ARG A 65 -1.02 -16.14 -11.73
CA ARG A 65 0.22 -16.82 -11.29
C ARG A 65 0.07 -17.58 -9.97
N THR A 66 -1.13 -17.57 -9.40
CA THR A 66 -1.50 -18.22 -8.15
C THR A 66 -2.75 -19.07 -8.38
N ALA A 67 -3.03 -20.00 -7.47
CA ALA A 67 -4.16 -20.93 -7.61
C ALA A 67 -5.53 -20.22 -7.61
N VAL A 68 -5.62 -19.04 -7.00
CA VAL A 68 -6.85 -18.25 -6.91
C VAL A 68 -6.53 -16.79 -7.19
N SER A 69 -7.32 -16.17 -8.06
CA SER A 69 -7.26 -14.73 -8.30
C SER A 69 -7.95 -13.98 -7.16
N ILE A 70 -7.26 -13.01 -6.57
CA ILE A 70 -7.81 -12.14 -5.53
C ILE A 70 -8.15 -10.78 -6.16
N GLU A 71 -9.43 -10.43 -6.09
CA GLU A 71 -10.00 -9.16 -6.58
C GLU A 71 -9.59 -8.82 -8.02
N THR A 72 -9.95 -7.63 -8.51
CA THR A 72 -9.69 -7.22 -9.89
C THR A 72 -8.68 -6.09 -9.93
N LYS A 73 -7.55 -6.32 -10.61
CA LYS A 73 -6.53 -5.28 -10.83
C LYS A 73 -7.16 -4.03 -11.47
N GLY A 74 -6.81 -2.85 -10.98
CA GLY A 74 -7.37 -1.57 -11.41
C GLY A 74 -8.73 -1.23 -10.82
N LYS A 75 -9.29 -2.06 -9.93
CA LYS A 75 -10.51 -1.76 -9.17
C LYS A 75 -10.18 -1.49 -7.69
N PRO A 76 -11.08 -0.81 -6.95
CA PRO A 76 -10.99 -0.73 -5.49
C PRO A 76 -10.79 -2.11 -4.86
N SER A 77 -9.89 -2.19 -3.89
CA SER A 77 -9.53 -3.42 -3.19
C SER A 77 -9.79 -3.31 -1.70
N LYS A 78 -10.42 -4.33 -1.14
CA LYS A 78 -10.65 -4.44 0.30
C LYS A 78 -9.35 -4.60 1.06
N TRP A 79 -8.40 -5.37 0.51
CA TRP A 79 -7.10 -5.61 1.14
C TRP A 79 -6.20 -4.38 1.15
N ILE A 80 -6.11 -3.67 0.02
CA ILE A 80 -5.35 -2.43 -0.04
C ILE A 80 -5.99 -1.38 0.87
N THR A 81 -7.33 -1.26 0.83
CA THR A 81 -8.05 -0.30 1.68
C THR A 81 -7.86 -0.60 3.17
N LEU A 82 -7.91 -1.87 3.58
CA LEU A 82 -7.69 -2.26 4.97
C LEU A 82 -6.30 -1.85 5.47
N ARG A 83 -5.24 -2.16 4.71
CA ARG A 83 -3.86 -1.80 5.06
C ARG A 83 -3.68 -0.28 5.11
N ALA A 84 -4.23 0.43 4.13
CA ALA A 84 -4.14 1.89 4.08
C ALA A 84 -4.84 2.56 5.27
N VAL A 85 -6.06 2.12 5.62
CA VAL A 85 -6.80 2.64 6.76
C VAL A 85 -6.08 2.33 8.08
N ARG A 86 -5.53 1.12 8.24
CA ARG A 86 -4.74 0.77 9.44
C ARG A 86 -3.53 1.68 9.61
N ALA A 87 -2.76 1.88 8.54
CA ALA A 87 -1.60 2.75 8.56
C ALA A 87 -1.99 4.20 8.86
N LEU A 88 -2.97 4.75 8.14
CA LEU A 88 -3.40 6.14 8.31
C LEU A 88 -4.04 6.39 9.68
N ASN A 89 -4.77 5.44 10.27
CA ASN A 89 -5.30 5.62 11.63
C ASN A 89 -4.20 5.80 12.70
N VAL A 90 -2.96 5.37 12.44
CA VAL A 90 -1.83 5.56 13.35
C VAL A 90 -1.08 6.87 13.07
N TYR A 91 -0.95 7.24 11.80
CA TYR A 91 -0.10 8.37 11.36
C TYR A 91 -0.86 9.65 10.99
N ASP A 92 -2.17 9.56 10.78
CA ASP A 92 -3.09 10.63 10.37
C ASP A 92 -4.48 10.42 11.00
N PRO A 93 -4.58 10.38 12.35
CA PRO A 93 -5.82 10.13 13.07
C PRO A 93 -6.84 11.27 12.99
#